data_AF-A0A959IK37-F1
#
_entry.id   AF-A0A959IK37-F1
#
_cell.length_a   1.000
_cell.length_b   1.000
_cell.length_c   1.000
_cell.angle_alpha   90.00
_cell.angle_beta   90.00
_cell.angle_gamma   90.00
#
_symmetry.space_group_name_H-M   'P 1'
#
loop_
_entity.id
_entity.type
_entity.pdbx_description
1 polymer ?
#
loop_
_entity_poly.entity_id
_entity_poly.type
_entity_poly.pdbx_seq_one_letter_code
_entity_poly.pdbx_strand_id
1 'polypeptide(L)'
;MVLHTWGQTLVLHPHVHCIVPNGGLTAKGQWQFPKRGNDRFLYPVQALKKVFKAFFLKQMRQALELGLMALPPNFPSSKTGYYQWKEKLYQKQWVVFTKKPFAGVQHVVRYLARYSHRVAITNHRLRAIDQEQIHFEYKDYQDQAKKKIMALSGRTFLKRFCLHVLPPRFRKIRQYGFLANTCKARDIALARKALGTKQQQLLKRAQRRELAKKRLFQHRVDQCPCCLKGQMVMIGIRPPNKDPPAQNKQHLKIV
;
A
#
# COMPACT_ATOMS: atom_id res chain seq x y z
N MET A 1 -6.22 4.47 3.79
CA MET A 1 -6.21 3.47 2.70
C MET A 1 -4.83 3.41 2.09
N VAL A 2 -4.38 2.21 1.70
CA VAL A 2 -3.08 1.98 1.06
C VAL A 2 -3.28 1.10 -0.18
N LEU A 3 -2.85 1.57 -1.35
CA LEU A 3 -2.85 0.77 -2.58
C LEU A 3 -1.65 -0.19 -2.58
N HIS A 4 -1.91 -1.45 -2.90
CA HIS A 4 -0.91 -2.43 -3.35
C HIS A 4 -1.30 -3.00 -4.69
N THR A 5 -0.28 -3.38 -5.46
CA THR A 5 -0.45 -3.85 -6.84
C THR A 5 0.19 -5.20 -7.09
N TRP A 6 0.66 -5.91 -6.05
CA TRP A 6 1.43 -7.15 -6.20
C TRP A 6 0.97 -8.25 -5.25
N GLY A 7 1.09 -9.49 -5.71
CA GLY A 7 1.12 -10.68 -4.86
C GLY A 7 2.55 -11.02 -4.41
N GLN A 8 2.70 -12.13 -3.68
CA GLN A 8 4.04 -12.63 -3.33
C GLN A 8 4.85 -12.98 -4.58
N THR A 9 4.20 -13.37 -5.68
CA THR A 9 4.86 -13.80 -6.92
C THR A 9 5.15 -12.67 -7.92
N LEU A 10 4.97 -11.41 -7.50
CA LEU A 10 5.09 -10.20 -8.35
C LEU A 10 4.11 -10.15 -9.53
N VAL A 11 3.08 -10.99 -9.53
CA VAL A 11 1.97 -10.84 -10.47
C VAL A 11 1.11 -9.65 -10.06
N LEU A 12 0.58 -8.93 -11.06
CA LEU A 12 -0.33 -7.81 -10.86
C LEU A 12 -1.54 -8.24 -10.03
N HIS A 13 -1.67 -7.67 -8.84
CA HIS A 13 -2.72 -7.97 -7.88
C HIS A 13 -3.16 -6.68 -7.17
N PRO A 14 -3.92 -5.79 -7.85
CA PRO A 14 -4.36 -4.52 -7.29
C PRO A 14 -5.38 -4.75 -6.17
N HIS A 15 -5.08 -4.25 -4.98
CA HIS A 15 -5.96 -4.28 -3.83
C HIS A 15 -5.68 -3.09 -2.90
N VAL A 16 -6.67 -2.76 -2.06
CA VAL A 16 -6.56 -1.66 -1.10
C VAL A 16 -6.68 -2.18 0.32
N HIS A 17 -5.73 -1.80 1.16
CA HIS A 17 -5.83 -2.00 2.61
C HIS A 17 -6.46 -0.78 3.26
N CYS A 18 -7.57 -1.00 3.95
CA CYS A 18 -8.32 0.03 4.65
C CYS A 18 -8.30 -0.25 6.15
N ILE A 19 -7.85 0.72 6.93
CA ILE A 19 -8.14 0.75 8.36
C ILE A 19 -9.26 1.76 8.55
N VAL A 20 -10.33 1.27 9.13
CA VAL A 20 -11.54 2.03 9.40
C VAL A 20 -11.68 2.08 10.92
N PRO A 21 -11.80 3.27 11.52
CA PRO A 21 -12.07 3.39 12.95
C PRO A 21 -13.42 2.75 13.29
N ASN A 22 -13.54 2.22 14.50
CA ASN A 22 -14.81 1.68 14.98
C ASN A 22 -15.72 2.82 15.47
N GLY A 23 -16.23 3.60 14.52
CA GLY A 23 -17.02 4.80 14.79
C GLY A 23 -16.44 6.04 14.13
N GLY A 24 -17.06 7.19 14.42
CA GLY A 24 -16.65 8.48 13.88
C GLY A 24 -17.19 9.65 14.69
N LEU A 25 -16.75 10.86 14.32
CA LEU A 25 -17.24 12.08 14.93
C LEU A 25 -18.62 12.47 14.38
N THR A 26 -19.51 12.86 15.28
CA THR A 26 -20.76 13.53 14.92
C THR A 26 -20.51 15.01 14.62
N ALA A 27 -21.50 15.70 14.03
CA ALA A 27 -21.44 17.15 13.83
C ALA A 27 -21.25 17.94 15.15
N LYS A 28 -21.66 17.36 16.29
CA LYS A 28 -21.47 17.93 17.63
C LYS A 28 -20.09 17.61 18.25
N GLY A 29 -19.19 16.96 17.50
CA GLY A 29 -17.85 16.59 17.98
C GLY A 29 -17.83 15.42 18.96
N GLN A 30 -18.93 14.67 19.08
CA GLN A 30 -19.01 13.47 19.92
C GLN A 30 -18.59 12.22 19.13
N TRP A 31 -18.08 11.20 19.82
CA TRP A 31 -17.76 9.93 19.18
C TRP A 31 -18.99 9.03 19.13
N GLN A 32 -19.36 8.59 17.93
CA GLN A 32 -20.45 7.65 17.71
C GLN A 32 -19.89 6.30 17.27
N PHE A 33 -20.18 5.26 18.06
CA PHE A 33 -19.93 3.87 17.68
C PHE A 33 -21.01 3.36 16.70
N PRO A 34 -20.71 2.32 15.89
CA PRO A 34 -21.72 1.70 15.04
C PRO A 34 -22.93 1.22 15.84
N LYS A 35 -24.13 1.63 15.44
CA LYS A 35 -25.40 1.21 16.06
C LYS A 35 -25.92 -0.13 15.51
N ARG A 36 -25.44 -0.56 14.35
CA ARG A 36 -25.87 -1.77 13.63
C ARG A 36 -24.66 -2.54 13.11
N GLY A 37 -24.76 -3.86 13.03
CA GLY A 37 -23.74 -4.77 12.49
C GLY A 37 -23.39 -5.89 13.47
N ASN A 38 -23.39 -7.14 12.99
CA ASN A 38 -22.88 -8.28 13.77
C ASN A 38 -21.41 -8.01 14.13
N ASP A 39 -21.01 -8.40 15.33
CA ASP A 39 -19.65 -8.23 15.85
C ASP A 39 -19.15 -6.77 15.98
N ARG A 40 -20.02 -5.75 16.10
CA ARG A 40 -19.59 -4.34 16.27
C ARG A 40 -18.77 -3.79 15.08
N PHE A 41 -18.96 -4.32 13.88
CA PHE A 41 -18.41 -3.71 12.67
C PHE A 41 -19.33 -2.60 12.14
N LEU A 42 -18.72 -1.62 11.46
CA LEU A 42 -19.46 -0.51 10.87
C LEU A 42 -20.42 -0.94 9.74
N TYR A 43 -20.08 -1.99 8.98
CA TYR A 43 -20.88 -2.49 7.85
C TYR A 43 -20.84 -4.02 7.73
N PRO A 44 -21.95 -4.68 7.33
CA PRO A 44 -21.94 -6.09 6.94
C PRO A 44 -21.06 -6.35 5.71
N VAL A 45 -20.20 -7.36 5.76
CA VAL A 45 -19.20 -7.65 4.71
C VAL A 45 -19.85 -7.95 3.36
N GLN A 46 -20.93 -8.74 3.35
CA GLN A 46 -21.63 -9.12 2.13
C GLN A 46 -22.25 -7.91 1.42
N ALA A 47 -22.83 -6.98 2.17
CA ALA A 47 -23.35 -5.72 1.63
C ALA A 47 -22.21 -4.84 1.10
N LEU A 48 -21.13 -4.70 1.86
CA LEU A 48 -19.97 -3.90 1.47
C LEU A 48 -19.34 -4.41 0.17
N LYS A 49 -19.21 -5.73 0.00
CA LYS A 49 -18.73 -6.37 -1.23
C LYS A 49 -19.56 -5.97 -2.45
N LYS A 50 -20.90 -6.05 -2.36
CA LYS A 50 -21.82 -5.70 -3.45
C LYS A 50 -21.73 -4.20 -3.81
N VAL A 51 -21.77 -3.33 -2.80
CA VAL A 51 -21.71 -1.87 -2.98
C VAL A 51 -20.38 -1.44 -3.57
N PHE A 52 -19.25 -1.94 -3.03
CA PHE A 52 -17.93 -1.60 -3.54
C PHE A 52 -17.76 -2.00 -5.01
N LYS A 53 -18.18 -3.22 -5.38
CA LYS A 53 -18.18 -3.68 -6.77
C LYS A 53 -19.01 -2.75 -7.66
N ALA A 54 -20.25 -2.47 -7.28
CA ALA A 54 -21.13 -1.61 -8.07
C ALA A 54 -20.55 -0.21 -8.27
N PHE A 55 -20.01 0.40 -7.21
CA PHE A 55 -19.41 1.73 -7.26
C PHE A 55 -18.15 1.75 -8.14
N PHE A 56 -17.27 0.75 -7.98
CA PHE A 56 -16.07 0.64 -8.80
C PHE A 56 -16.42 0.49 -10.29
N LEU A 57 -17.34 -0.42 -10.63
CA LEU A 57 -17.73 -0.67 -12.02
C LEU A 57 -18.41 0.55 -12.65
N LYS A 58 -19.20 1.31 -11.88
CA LYS A 58 -19.78 2.58 -12.32
C LYS A 58 -18.70 3.60 -12.65
N GLN A 59 -17.75 3.85 -11.73
CA GLN A 59 -16.67 4.81 -11.94
C GLN A 59 -15.74 4.40 -13.09
N MET A 60 -15.45 3.10 -13.21
CA MET A 60 -14.64 2.56 -14.31
C MET A 60 -15.35 2.78 -15.66
N ARG A 61 -16.66 2.51 -15.74
CA ARG A 61 -17.44 2.75 -16.96
C ARG A 61 -17.40 4.22 -17.36
N GLN A 62 -17.61 5.14 -16.42
CA GLN A 62 -17.52 6.58 -16.68
C GLN A 62 -16.11 6.98 -17.16
N ALA A 63 -15.07 6.42 -16.56
CA ALA A 63 -13.70 6.69 -16.99
C ALA A 63 -13.40 6.14 -18.40
N LEU A 64 -14.03 5.02 -18.82
CA LEU A 64 -13.95 4.51 -20.19
C LEU A 64 -14.66 5.47 -21.16
N GLU A 65 -15.89 5.85 -20.84
CA GLU A 65 -16.72 6.76 -21.65
C GLU A 65 -16.06 8.12 -21.86
N LEU A 66 -15.32 8.60 -20.84
CA LEU A 66 -14.56 9.85 -20.89
C LEU A 66 -13.14 9.71 -21.46
N GLY A 67 -12.71 8.52 -21.88
CA GLY A 67 -11.37 8.30 -22.44
C GLY A 67 -10.22 8.51 -21.45
N LEU A 68 -10.46 8.37 -20.14
CA LEU A 68 -9.49 8.66 -19.08
C LEU A 68 -8.54 7.49 -18.77
N MET A 69 -8.65 6.37 -19.48
CA MET A 69 -7.89 5.15 -19.19
C MET A 69 -7.11 4.66 -20.41
N ALA A 70 -5.87 4.25 -20.18
CA ALA A 70 -5.12 3.48 -21.15
C ALA A 70 -5.75 2.09 -21.27
N LEU A 71 -6.11 1.72 -22.50
CA LEU A 71 -6.72 0.43 -22.80
C LEU A 71 -5.63 -0.55 -23.21
N PRO A 72 -5.68 -1.81 -22.74
CA PRO A 72 -4.73 -2.83 -23.20
C PRO A 72 -4.94 -3.13 -24.69
N PRO A 73 -3.93 -3.63 -25.41
CA PRO A 73 -4.03 -3.91 -26.85
C PRO A 73 -5.17 -4.86 -27.24
N ASN A 74 -5.58 -5.73 -26.32
CA ASN A 74 -6.66 -6.69 -26.50
C ASN A 74 -8.02 -6.20 -25.96
N PHE A 75 -8.17 -4.90 -25.71
CA PHE A 75 -9.46 -4.33 -25.31
C PHE A 75 -10.47 -4.46 -26.47
N PRO A 76 -11.72 -4.88 -26.21
CA PRO A 76 -12.69 -5.09 -27.27
C PRO A 76 -13.03 -3.79 -28.01
N SER A 77 -12.90 -3.80 -29.35
CA SER A 77 -13.26 -2.69 -30.22
C SER A 77 -14.72 -2.76 -30.71
N SER A 78 -15.29 -3.96 -30.82
CA SER A 78 -16.67 -4.14 -31.25
C SER A 78 -17.66 -3.97 -30.10
N LYS A 79 -18.87 -3.47 -30.42
CA LYS A 79 -19.97 -3.33 -29.46
C LYS A 79 -20.26 -4.66 -28.76
N THR A 80 -20.39 -5.75 -29.53
CA THR A 80 -20.65 -7.10 -29.01
C THR A 80 -19.52 -7.60 -28.12
N GLY A 81 -18.26 -7.41 -28.52
CA GLY A 81 -17.10 -7.80 -27.73
C GLY A 81 -17.01 -7.02 -26.41
N TYR A 82 -17.35 -5.74 -26.42
CA TYR A 82 -17.42 -4.92 -25.21
C TYR A 82 -18.49 -5.45 -24.24
N TYR A 83 -19.69 -5.79 -24.72
CA TYR A 83 -20.75 -6.35 -23.88
C TYR A 83 -20.34 -7.70 -23.27
N GLN A 84 -19.72 -8.59 -24.04
CA GLN A 84 -19.23 -9.87 -23.54
C GLN A 84 -18.13 -9.71 -22.48
N TRP A 85 -17.17 -8.82 -22.72
CA TRP A 85 -16.13 -8.49 -21.73
C TRP A 85 -16.73 -7.90 -20.45
N LYS A 86 -17.67 -6.96 -20.59
CA LYS A 86 -18.37 -6.34 -19.47
C LYS A 86 -19.12 -7.39 -18.66
N GLU A 87 -19.82 -8.32 -19.31
CA GLU A 87 -20.55 -9.38 -18.63
C GLU A 87 -19.62 -10.28 -17.81
N LYS A 88 -18.49 -10.72 -18.39
CA LYS A 88 -17.45 -11.47 -17.67
C LYS A 88 -16.97 -10.71 -16.43
N LEU A 89 -16.78 -9.39 -16.53
CA LEU A 89 -16.36 -8.55 -15.41
C LEU A 89 -17.45 -8.45 -14.31
N TYR A 90 -18.72 -8.34 -14.70
CA TYR A 90 -19.86 -8.29 -13.79
C TYR A 90 -20.15 -9.62 -13.11
N GLN A 91 -19.74 -10.76 -13.69
CA GLN A 91 -19.87 -12.07 -13.04
C GLN A 91 -18.76 -12.34 -12.02
N LYS A 92 -17.60 -11.67 -12.12
CA LYS A 92 -16.50 -11.88 -11.17
C LYS A 92 -16.95 -11.64 -9.73
N GLN A 93 -16.59 -12.58 -8.85
CA GLN A 93 -16.78 -12.45 -7.42
C GLN A 93 -15.69 -11.56 -6.83
N TRP A 94 -16.08 -10.42 -6.28
CA TRP A 94 -15.14 -9.50 -5.64
C TRP A 94 -14.82 -9.99 -4.22
N VAL A 95 -13.59 -9.78 -3.77
CA VAL A 95 -13.19 -10.09 -2.40
C VAL A 95 -13.15 -8.79 -1.61
N VAL A 96 -14.04 -8.69 -0.62
CA VAL A 96 -13.93 -7.70 0.44
C VAL A 96 -13.92 -8.46 1.74
N PHE A 97 -12.93 -8.17 2.57
CA PHE A 97 -12.78 -8.81 3.86
C PHE A 97 -12.57 -7.74 4.92
N THR A 98 -13.37 -7.80 5.98
CA THR A 98 -13.20 -6.97 7.16
C THR A 98 -12.98 -7.88 8.36
N LYS A 99 -12.17 -7.39 9.29
CA LYS A 99 -11.75 -8.15 10.46
C LYS A 99 -11.44 -7.18 11.59
N LYS A 100 -11.73 -7.58 12.83
CA LYS A 100 -11.31 -6.81 14.00
C LYS A 100 -9.79 -6.82 14.02
N PRO A 101 -9.14 -5.75 14.51
CA PRO A 101 -7.73 -5.85 14.81
C PRO A 101 -7.51 -6.99 15.82
N PHE A 102 -6.63 -7.93 15.48
CA PHE A 102 -6.38 -9.17 16.23
C PHE A 102 -5.51 -8.94 17.48
N ALA A 103 -5.02 -7.71 17.68
CA ALA A 103 -4.05 -7.38 18.71
C ALA A 103 -3.99 -5.87 18.97
N GLY A 104 -3.24 -5.47 19.99
CA GLY A 104 -3.08 -4.07 20.40
C GLY A 104 -2.46 -3.15 19.33
N VAL A 105 -2.42 -1.85 19.63
CA VAL A 105 -1.99 -0.76 18.73
C VAL A 105 -0.68 -1.06 18.01
N GLN A 106 0.29 -1.66 18.69
CA GLN A 106 1.60 -2.00 18.11
C GLN A 106 1.50 -2.97 16.92
N HIS A 107 0.60 -3.96 16.97
CA HIS A 107 0.40 -4.90 15.87
C HIS A 107 -0.25 -4.23 14.67
N VAL A 108 -1.23 -3.35 14.90
CA VAL A 108 -1.86 -2.56 13.84
C VAL A 108 -0.82 -1.68 13.15
N VAL A 109 0.04 -1.00 13.91
CA VAL A 109 1.13 -0.19 13.37
C VAL A 109 2.13 -1.06 12.58
N ARG A 110 2.53 -2.22 13.11
CA ARG A 110 3.46 -3.13 12.42
C ARG A 110 2.86 -3.75 11.16
N TYR A 111 1.56 -4.01 11.17
CA TYR A 111 0.80 -4.43 9.99
C TYR A 111 0.86 -3.32 8.94
N LEU A 112 0.46 -2.09 9.28
CA LEU A 112 0.50 -0.93 8.38
C LEU A 112 1.89 -0.62 7.83
N ALA A 113 2.91 -0.64 8.67
CA ALA A 113 4.28 -0.27 8.29
C ALA A 113 4.81 -1.15 7.15
N ARG A 114 4.42 -2.44 7.13
CA ARG A 114 4.78 -3.37 6.04
C ARG A 114 4.17 -2.93 4.70
N TYR A 115 3.02 -2.30 4.73
CA TYR A 115 2.27 -1.90 3.55
C TYR A 115 2.59 -0.48 3.06
N SER A 116 3.03 0.40 3.96
CA SER A 116 3.45 1.75 3.60
C SER A 116 4.85 1.75 2.97
N HIS A 117 5.81 1.05 3.56
CA HIS A 117 7.24 1.21 3.23
C HIS A 117 7.83 0.11 2.36
N ARG A 118 7.24 -1.10 2.33
CA ARG A 118 7.77 -2.16 1.46
C ARG A 118 7.25 -1.98 0.04
N VAL A 119 8.16 -2.17 -0.90
CA VAL A 119 7.90 -2.26 -2.34
C VAL A 119 7.48 -3.70 -2.66
N ALA A 120 7.27 -4.00 -3.93
CA ALA A 120 6.85 -5.29 -4.46
C ALA A 120 7.58 -6.51 -3.85
N ILE A 121 8.89 -6.37 -3.64
CA ILE A 121 9.75 -7.38 -3.03
C ILE A 121 10.77 -6.74 -2.09
N THR A 122 11.25 -7.52 -1.12
CA THR A 122 12.26 -7.14 -0.13
C THR A 122 13.55 -7.92 -0.38
N ASN A 123 14.71 -7.34 -0.10
CA ASN A 123 16.01 -7.99 -0.35
C ASN A 123 16.15 -9.37 0.28
N HIS A 124 15.66 -9.59 1.52
CA HIS A 124 15.72 -10.91 2.17
C HIS A 124 14.95 -12.02 1.44
N ARG A 125 14.03 -11.66 0.53
CA ARG A 125 13.32 -12.64 -0.30
C ARG A 125 14.13 -13.03 -1.53
N LEU A 126 15.07 -12.19 -1.99
CA LEU A 126 16.01 -12.54 -3.05
C LEU A 126 17.01 -13.53 -2.46
N ARG A 127 17.02 -14.76 -2.97
CA ARG A 127 17.83 -15.86 -2.45
C ARG A 127 19.11 -16.04 -3.26
N ALA A 128 19.00 -15.93 -4.58
CA ALA A 128 20.13 -15.98 -5.48
C ALA A 128 19.84 -15.16 -6.73
N ILE A 129 20.90 -14.67 -7.36
CA ILE A 129 20.87 -14.05 -8.68
C ILE A 129 22.03 -14.68 -9.43
N ASP A 130 21.73 -15.35 -10.53
CA ASP A 130 22.72 -15.88 -11.46
C ASP A 130 22.70 -15.07 -12.76
N GLN A 131 23.44 -15.51 -13.79
CA GLN A 131 23.55 -14.76 -15.06
C GLN A 131 22.22 -14.64 -15.80
N GLU A 132 21.28 -15.57 -15.62
CA GLU A 132 20.04 -15.63 -16.37
C GLU A 132 18.80 -15.38 -15.51
N GLN A 133 18.84 -15.80 -14.25
CA GLN A 133 17.69 -15.96 -13.38
C GLN A 133 17.84 -15.26 -12.03
N ILE A 134 16.68 -14.88 -11.49
CA ILE A 134 16.52 -14.34 -10.16
C ILE A 134 15.65 -15.31 -9.38
N HIS A 135 16.19 -15.81 -8.27
CA HIS A 135 15.55 -16.74 -7.36
C HIS A 135 15.01 -16.00 -6.15
N PHE A 136 13.71 -16.12 -5.87
CA PHE A 136 13.13 -15.49 -4.70
C PHE A 136 12.10 -16.34 -3.97
N GLU A 137 12.12 -16.24 -2.64
CA GLU A 137 11.19 -16.93 -1.75
C GLU A 137 9.81 -16.28 -1.84
N TYR A 138 8.76 -17.08 -1.97
CA TYR A 138 7.37 -16.66 -1.85
C TYR A 138 6.59 -17.61 -0.92
N LYS A 139 5.50 -17.10 -0.35
CA LYS A 139 4.58 -17.88 0.47
C LYS A 139 3.44 -18.38 -0.42
N ASP A 140 3.30 -19.69 -0.53
CA ASP A 140 2.27 -20.34 -1.32
C ASP A 140 1.02 -20.57 -0.46
N TYR A 141 0.00 -19.73 -0.64
CA TYR A 141 -1.24 -19.84 0.12
C TYR A 141 -2.13 -21.00 -0.35
N GLN A 142 -1.90 -21.55 -1.54
CA GLN A 142 -2.63 -22.73 -2.03
C GLN A 142 -2.04 -24.00 -1.42
N ASP A 143 -0.74 -24.01 -1.12
CA ASP A 143 -0.06 -25.11 -0.44
C ASP A 143 0.24 -24.75 1.02
N GLN A 144 -0.82 -24.63 1.83
CA GLN A 144 -0.75 -24.48 3.29
C GLN A 144 0.21 -23.39 3.78
N ALA A 145 0.36 -22.31 3.01
CA ALA A 145 1.21 -21.20 3.40
C ALA A 145 2.71 -21.59 3.50
N LYS A 146 3.15 -22.65 2.81
CA LYS A 146 4.56 -23.06 2.73
C LYS A 146 5.41 -22.02 2.01
N LYS A 147 6.69 -21.97 2.36
CA LYS A 147 7.68 -21.13 1.69
C LYS A 147 8.31 -21.91 0.55
N LYS A 148 8.31 -21.33 -0.65
CA LYS A 148 8.86 -21.92 -1.87
C LYS A 148 9.77 -20.93 -2.58
N ILE A 149 10.67 -21.42 -3.41
CA ILE A 149 11.52 -20.59 -4.27
C ILE A 149 10.92 -20.57 -5.67
N MET A 150 10.86 -19.39 -6.27
CA MET A 150 10.56 -19.21 -7.68
C MET A 150 11.79 -18.66 -8.39
N ALA A 151 12.13 -19.22 -9.54
CA ALA A 151 13.09 -18.68 -10.46
C ALA A 151 12.37 -17.97 -11.61
N LEU A 152 12.81 -16.77 -11.96
CA LEU A 152 12.35 -16.04 -13.15
C LEU A 152 13.58 -15.54 -13.90
N SER A 153 13.51 -15.52 -15.24
CA SER A 153 14.53 -14.79 -16.00
C SER A 153 14.58 -13.32 -15.57
N GLY A 154 15.77 -12.70 -15.63
CA GLY A 154 15.94 -11.30 -15.24
C GLY A 154 14.95 -10.36 -15.94
N ARG A 155 14.70 -10.58 -17.24
CA ARG A 155 13.69 -9.82 -18.02
C ARG A 155 12.27 -9.99 -17.49
N THR A 156 11.87 -11.22 -17.11
CA THR A 156 10.52 -11.48 -16.59
C THR A 156 10.35 -10.89 -15.21
N PHE A 157 11.37 -11.00 -14.35
CA PHE A 157 11.38 -10.37 -13.05
C PHE A 157 11.23 -8.85 -13.15
N LEU A 158 12.01 -8.19 -14.01
CA LEU A 158 11.93 -6.75 -14.23
C LEU A 158 10.57 -6.32 -14.77
N LYS A 159 10.01 -7.04 -15.76
CA LYS A 159 8.65 -6.77 -16.27
C LYS A 159 7.62 -6.81 -15.14
N ARG A 160 7.63 -7.88 -14.33
CA ARG A 160 6.72 -8.02 -13.18
C ARG A 160 6.92 -6.92 -12.15
N PHE A 161 8.17 -6.63 -11.79
CA PHE A 161 8.51 -5.60 -10.82
C PHE A 161 8.03 -4.20 -11.26
N CYS A 162 8.22 -3.85 -12.54
CA CYS A 162 7.85 -2.56 -13.09
C CYS A 162 6.33 -2.30 -13.08
N LEU A 163 5.48 -3.33 -13.08
CA LEU A 163 4.03 -3.19 -12.89
C LEU A 163 3.66 -2.59 -11.52
N HIS A 164 4.61 -2.53 -10.59
CA HIS A 164 4.39 -2.06 -9.22
C HIS A 164 5.04 -0.70 -8.94
N VAL A 165 5.72 -0.13 -9.93
CA VAL A 165 6.23 1.23 -9.88
C VAL A 165 5.03 2.16 -10.10
N LEU A 166 4.70 2.94 -9.06
CA LEU A 166 3.58 3.87 -9.13
C LEU A 166 3.97 5.10 -9.94
N PRO A 167 3.03 5.72 -10.67
CA PRO A 167 3.31 6.93 -11.43
C PRO A 167 3.91 8.05 -10.56
N PRO A 168 4.72 8.95 -11.14
CA PRO A 168 5.21 10.13 -10.44
C PRO A 168 4.08 10.87 -9.74
N ARG A 169 4.33 11.32 -8.51
CA ARG A 169 3.37 12.06 -7.67
C ARG A 169 2.13 11.27 -7.26
N PHE A 170 2.04 9.97 -7.56
CA PHE A 170 0.92 9.15 -7.10
C PHE A 170 0.91 9.00 -5.57
N ARG A 171 -0.17 9.44 -4.94
CA ARG A 171 -0.38 9.32 -3.48
C ARG A 171 -0.82 7.89 -3.13
N LYS A 172 0.16 7.00 -2.85
CA LYS A 172 -0.06 5.59 -2.43
C LYS A 172 -0.93 5.45 -1.19
N ILE A 173 -0.76 6.36 -0.22
CA ILE A 173 -1.48 6.36 1.06
C ILE A 173 -2.40 7.57 1.11
N ARG A 174 -3.68 7.31 1.39
CA ARG A 174 -4.72 8.34 1.49
C ARG A 174 -5.45 8.23 2.83
N GLN A 175 -5.80 9.38 3.40
CA GLN A 175 -6.56 9.51 4.63
C GLN A 175 -7.89 10.21 4.31
N TYR A 176 -8.97 9.78 4.96
CA TYR A 176 -10.34 10.20 4.66
C TYR A 176 -11.11 10.48 5.95
N GLY A 177 -12.26 11.15 5.82
CA GLY A 177 -13.11 11.54 6.94
C GLY A 177 -12.35 12.46 7.90
N PHE A 178 -12.50 12.23 9.20
CA PHE A 178 -11.84 13.01 10.24
C PHE A 178 -10.30 12.87 10.26
N LEU A 179 -9.73 11.95 9.45
CA LEU A 179 -8.29 11.80 9.26
C LEU A 179 -7.77 12.56 8.02
N ALA A 180 -8.64 13.24 7.26
CA ALA A 180 -8.24 14.00 6.07
C ALA A 180 -7.28 15.14 6.43
N ASN A 181 -6.33 15.45 5.55
CA ASN A 181 -5.25 16.39 5.85
C ASN A 181 -5.73 17.79 6.25
N THR A 182 -6.85 18.25 5.69
CA THR A 182 -7.43 19.58 5.94
C THR A 182 -8.05 19.73 7.32
N CYS A 183 -8.54 18.64 7.93
CA CYS A 183 -9.25 18.69 9.21
C CYS A 183 -8.60 17.84 10.33
N LYS A 184 -7.67 16.94 10.01
CA LYS A 184 -7.15 15.94 10.95
C LYS A 184 -6.58 16.52 12.25
N ALA A 185 -5.96 17.69 12.22
CA ALA A 185 -5.36 18.29 13.41
C ALA A 185 -6.45 18.60 14.45
N ARG A 186 -7.52 19.27 14.01
CA ARG A 186 -8.71 19.59 14.81
C ARG A 186 -9.46 18.31 15.19
N ASP A 187 -9.79 17.48 14.22
CA ASP A 187 -10.71 16.38 14.43
C ASP A 187 -10.09 15.24 15.25
N ILE A 188 -8.78 14.98 15.14
CA ILE A 188 -8.11 14.01 16.01
C ILE A 188 -8.14 14.48 17.48
N ALA A 189 -8.02 15.79 17.73
CA ALA A 189 -8.13 16.32 19.09
C ALA A 189 -9.55 16.12 19.64
N LEU A 190 -10.58 16.42 18.86
CA LEU A 190 -11.98 16.18 19.22
C LEU A 190 -12.25 14.69 19.49
N ALA A 191 -11.78 13.81 18.60
CA ALA A 191 -11.94 12.37 18.75
C ALA A 191 -11.28 11.84 20.03
N ARG A 192 -10.08 12.32 20.37
CA ARG A 192 -9.40 11.94 21.62
C ARG A 192 -10.16 12.40 22.86
N LYS A 193 -10.65 13.65 22.86
CA LYS A 193 -11.49 14.19 23.94
C LYS A 193 -12.76 13.36 24.10
N ALA A 194 -13.47 13.08 23.01
CA ALA A 194 -14.71 12.30 23.03
C ALA A 194 -14.50 10.84 23.45
N LEU A 195 -13.33 10.26 23.17
CA LEU A 195 -12.94 8.90 23.58
C LEU A 195 -12.30 8.83 24.97
N GLY A 196 -12.22 9.95 25.71
CA GLY A 196 -11.56 10.00 27.03
C GLY A 196 -10.08 9.62 27.00
N THR A 197 -9.43 9.69 25.83
CA THR A 197 -8.04 9.27 25.68
C THR A 197 -7.11 10.41 26.10
N LYS A 198 -6.20 10.16 27.04
CA LYS A 198 -5.17 11.13 27.42
C LYS A 198 -4.42 11.62 26.18
N GLN A 199 -4.42 12.92 25.96
CA GLN A 199 -3.70 13.53 24.85
C GLN A 199 -2.21 13.42 25.13
N GLN A 200 -1.56 12.41 24.52
CA GLN A 200 -0.12 12.31 24.58
C GLN A 200 0.50 13.49 23.84
N GLN A 201 1.42 14.18 24.52
CA GLN A 201 2.21 15.22 23.90
C GLN A 201 3.06 14.59 22.80
N LEU A 202 2.87 15.04 21.56
CA LEU A 202 3.63 14.51 20.44
C LEU A 202 5.10 14.96 20.55
N LEU A 203 6.02 14.04 20.28
CA LEU A 203 7.45 14.35 20.24
C LEU A 203 7.75 15.43 19.19
N LYS A 204 8.54 16.43 19.60
CA LYS A 204 9.11 17.43 18.69
C LYS A 204 9.97 16.74 17.63
N ARG A 205 10.21 17.42 16.50
CA ARG A 205 11.01 16.87 15.39
C ARG A 205 12.42 16.44 15.84
N ALA A 206 13.07 17.24 16.69
CA ALA A 206 14.38 16.94 17.26
C ALA A 206 14.37 15.64 18.09
N GLN A 207 13.41 15.50 19.00
CA GLN A 207 13.23 14.29 19.83
C GLN A 207 13.00 13.04 18.98
N ARG A 208 12.19 13.14 17.91
CA ARG A 208 11.99 12.04 16.95
C ARG A 208 13.28 11.65 16.22
N ARG A 209 14.11 12.62 15.85
CA ARG A 209 15.40 12.38 15.19
C ARG A 209 16.36 11.65 16.11
N GLU A 210 16.48 12.08 17.36
CA GLU A 210 17.36 11.42 18.34
C GLU A 210 16.91 10.00 18.66
N LEU A 211 15.61 9.76 18.83
CA LEU A 211 15.09 8.41 19.03
C LEU A 211 15.35 7.51 17.81
N ALA A 212 15.27 8.04 16.59
CA ALA A 212 15.58 7.30 15.37
C ALA A 212 17.08 6.95 15.29
N LYS A 213 17.98 7.90 15.62
CA LYS A 213 19.42 7.65 15.71
C LYS A 213 19.74 6.54 16.70
N LYS A 214 19.15 6.60 17.90
CA LYS A 214 19.27 5.56 18.93
C LYS A 214 18.83 4.19 18.42
N ARG A 215 17.68 4.12 17.73
CA ARG A 215 17.14 2.84 17.25
C ARG A 215 17.93 2.23 16.10
N LEU A 216 18.40 3.06 15.17
CA LEU A 216 19.05 2.59 13.95
C LEU A 216 20.54 2.33 14.16
N PHE A 217 21.18 3.14 15.00
CA PHE A 217 22.64 3.13 15.15
C PHE A 217 23.09 2.89 16.59
N GLN A 218 22.18 2.68 17.55
CA GLN A 218 22.54 2.52 18.97
C GLN A 218 23.43 3.67 19.49
N HIS A 219 23.17 4.89 19.02
CA HIS A 219 23.98 6.11 19.24
C HIS A 219 25.33 6.17 18.52
N ARG A 220 25.69 5.17 17.72
CA ARG A 220 26.92 5.10 16.92
C ARG A 220 26.69 5.58 15.49
N VAL A 221 26.09 6.76 15.33
CA VAL A 221 25.70 7.29 14.01
C VAL A 221 26.92 7.48 13.10
N ASP A 222 28.04 7.85 13.72
CA ASP A 222 29.25 8.26 13.02
C ASP A 222 30.41 7.27 13.26
N GLN A 223 30.16 6.03 13.73
CA GLN A 223 31.22 5.02 13.83
C GLN A 223 31.21 4.09 12.63
N CYS A 224 32.39 3.70 12.16
CA CYS A 224 32.54 2.75 11.08
C CYS A 224 31.85 1.41 11.44
N PRO A 225 30.89 0.92 10.64
CA PRO A 225 30.18 -0.33 10.95
C PRO A 225 31.05 -1.58 10.79
N CYS A 226 32.21 -1.47 10.11
CA CYS A 226 33.13 -2.59 9.89
C CYS A 226 34.11 -2.77 11.07
N CYS A 227 34.76 -1.69 11.50
CA CYS A 227 35.82 -1.78 12.53
C CYS A 227 35.41 -1.24 13.90
N LEU A 228 34.29 -0.52 14.01
CA LEU A 228 33.77 0.11 15.24
C LEU A 228 34.69 1.13 15.92
N LYS A 229 35.85 1.44 15.34
CA LYS A 229 36.85 2.38 15.88
C LYS A 229 36.90 3.70 15.12
N GLY A 230 36.83 3.65 13.78
CA GLY A 230 36.93 4.84 12.94
C GLY A 230 35.68 5.72 12.99
N GLN A 231 35.85 7.02 12.80
CA GLN A 231 34.75 7.98 12.69
C GLN A 231 34.39 8.21 11.22
N MET A 232 33.13 8.00 10.86
CA MET A 232 32.59 8.32 9.55
C MET A 232 32.37 9.84 9.47
N VAL A 233 33.02 10.48 8.51
CA VAL A 233 32.79 11.89 8.17
C VAL A 233 32.02 11.99 6.86
N MET A 234 31.08 12.92 6.78
CA MET A 234 30.34 13.17 5.55
C MET A 234 31.26 13.89 4.55
N ILE A 235 31.79 13.14 3.57
CA ILE A 235 32.65 13.71 2.52
C ILE A 235 31.87 14.34 1.35
N GLY A 236 30.56 14.12 1.30
CA GLY A 236 29.71 14.67 0.24
C GLY A 236 28.30 14.07 0.26
N ILE A 237 27.39 14.74 -0.45
CA ILE A 237 26.02 14.26 -0.66
C ILE A 237 25.91 13.88 -2.12
N ARG A 238 25.65 12.58 -2.39
CA ARG A 238 25.29 12.17 -3.74
C ARG A 238 23.86 12.64 -4.03
N PRO A 239 23.62 13.46 -5.06
CA PRO A 239 22.26 13.87 -5.40
C PRO A 239 21.43 12.62 -5.75
N PRO A 240 20.10 12.65 -5.53
CA PRO A 240 19.23 11.56 -5.93
C PRO A 240 19.44 11.26 -7.42
N ASN A 241 19.35 9.97 -7.81
CA ASN A 241 19.37 9.58 -9.22
C ASN A 241 18.39 10.49 -9.98
N LYS A 242 18.91 11.28 -10.93
CA LYS A 242 18.06 12.02 -11.86
C LYS A 242 17.19 11.00 -12.61
N ASP A 243 16.00 11.44 -13.03
CA ASP A 243 15.20 10.69 -13.99
C ASP A 243 16.11 10.17 -15.12
N PRO A 244 15.89 8.95 -15.65
CA PRO A 244 16.61 8.51 -16.83
C PRO A 244 16.51 9.58 -17.93
N PRO A 245 17.58 9.78 -18.73
CA PRO A 245 17.62 10.78 -19.80
C PRO A 245 16.34 10.72 -20.65
N ALA A 246 15.85 11.87 -21.12
CA ALA A 246 14.59 11.95 -21.88
C ALA A 246 14.55 10.97 -23.07
N GLN A 247 15.71 10.71 -23.70
CA GLN A 247 15.90 9.73 -24.77
C GLN A 247 15.50 8.30 -24.36
N ASN A 248 15.73 7.91 -23.10
CA ASN A 248 15.36 6.60 -22.58
C ASN A 248 13.89 6.50 -22.13
N LYS A 249 13.18 7.62 -21.98
CA LYS A 249 11.75 7.61 -21.62
C LYS A 249 10.86 7.05 -22.74
N GLN A 250 11.28 7.17 -24.00
CA GLN A 250 10.54 6.63 -25.15
C GLN A 250 10.54 5.09 -25.20
N HIS A 251 11.57 4.45 -24.63
CA HIS A 251 11.69 2.98 -24.58
C HIS A 251 11.06 2.36 -23.32
N LEU A 252 10.76 3.17 -22.31
CA LEU A 252 10.05 2.76 -21.10
C LEU A 252 8.54 2.94 -21.28
N LYS A 253 7.97 2.33 -22.31
CA LYS A 253 6.53 2.07 -22.34
C LYS A 253 6.25 0.97 -21.33
N ILE A 254 5.84 1.35 -20.12
CA ILE A 254 5.15 0.41 -19.24
C ILE A 254 3.79 0.17 -19.90
N VAL A 255 3.72 -0.90 -20.70
CA VAL A 255 2.47 -1.48 -21.19
C VAL A 255 1.82 -2.26 -20.07
#